data_AF-A0A7J6SNQ6-F1
#
_entry.id   AF-A0A7J6SNQ6-F1
#
_cell.length_a   1.000
_cell.length_b   1.000
_cell.length_c   1.000
_cell.angle_alpha   90.00
_cell.angle_beta   90.00
_cell.angle_gamma   90.00
#
_symmetry.space_group_name_H-M   'P 1'
#
loop_
_entity.id
_entity.type
_entity.pdbx_description
1 polymer ?
#
loop_
_entity_poly.entity_id
_entity_poly.type
_entity_poly.pdbx_seq_one_letter_code
_entity_poly.pdbx_strand_id
1 'polypeptide(L)'
;MSRRPQQGAASHALMLPPVGYKFIPKSDKVCGAPGCFECYDIYCQRCESKDRRIMELEMRNNDLCKNLTLLQGQLFAKIQQHQESGSSRKGETLSQLHTSMRSSMLRNTPSTEFR
;
A
#
# COMPACT_ATOMS: atom_id res chain seq x y z
N MET A 1 -3.75 -65.70 2.82
CA MET A 1 -4.30 -64.72 3.78
C MET A 1 -3.17 -64.23 4.67
N SER A 2 -2.63 -63.02 4.44
CA SER A 2 -1.58 -62.44 5.29
C SER A 2 -2.12 -61.18 5.95
N ARG A 3 -2.23 -61.21 7.29
CA ARG A 3 -2.68 -60.08 8.12
C ARG A 3 -1.48 -59.35 8.73
N ARG A 4 -1.43 -58.03 8.48
CA ARG A 4 -0.86 -56.91 9.28
C ARG A 4 0.69 -56.81 9.36
N PRO A 5 1.23 -55.57 9.46
CA PRO A 5 1.10 -54.74 10.67
C PRO A 5 0.12 -53.59 10.51
N GLN A 6 -0.40 -53.13 11.66
CA GLN A 6 -1.29 -51.98 11.77
C GLN A 6 -0.61 -50.71 11.28
N GLN A 7 -1.38 -49.90 10.54
CA GLN A 7 -1.14 -48.47 10.39
C GLN A 7 -1.01 -47.88 11.80
N GLY A 8 0.23 -47.70 12.25
CA GLY A 8 0.51 -46.78 13.32
C GLY A 8 -0.02 -45.43 12.84
N ALA A 9 -0.93 -44.86 13.61
CA ALA A 9 -1.31 -43.47 13.49
C ALA A 9 -0.02 -42.66 13.58
N ALA A 10 0.58 -42.34 12.43
CA ALA A 10 1.45 -41.19 12.30
C ALA A 10 0.53 -39.99 12.49
N SER A 11 0.17 -39.74 13.75
CA SER A 11 -0.44 -38.52 14.21
C SER A 11 0.39 -37.42 13.58
N HIS A 12 -0.24 -36.70 12.64
CA HIS A 12 0.40 -35.73 11.78
C HIS A 12 1.50 -35.02 12.56
N ALA A 13 2.76 -35.13 12.10
CA ALA A 13 3.68 -34.04 12.33
C ALA A 13 2.98 -32.85 11.66
N LEU A 14 2.15 -32.16 12.44
CA LEU A 14 1.50 -30.92 12.07
C LEU A 14 2.60 -30.15 11.39
N MET A 15 2.42 -29.88 10.09
CA MET A 15 3.30 -29.01 9.34
C MET A 15 3.14 -27.63 9.98
N LEU A 16 3.79 -27.44 11.13
CA LEU A 16 3.72 -26.23 11.90
C LEU A 16 4.35 -25.18 10.99
N PRO A 17 3.58 -24.15 10.60
CA PRO A 17 4.13 -23.13 9.73
C PRO A 17 5.35 -22.50 10.42
N PRO A 18 6.38 -22.12 9.65
CA PRO A 18 7.49 -21.34 10.20
C PRO A 18 6.98 -20.11 10.95
N VAL A 19 7.75 -19.63 11.93
CA VAL A 19 7.38 -18.46 12.74
C VAL A 19 6.97 -17.26 11.87
N GLY A 20 5.78 -16.71 12.14
CA GLY A 20 5.21 -15.60 11.37
C GLY A 20 4.44 -15.98 10.11
N TYR A 21 4.31 -17.28 9.81
CA TYR A 21 3.46 -17.80 8.75
C TYR A 21 2.24 -18.52 9.34
N LYS A 22 1.14 -18.56 8.58
CA LYS A 22 -0.06 -19.34 8.89
C LYS A 22 -0.46 -20.13 7.65
N PHE A 23 -0.80 -21.40 7.83
CA PHE A 23 -1.41 -22.21 6.76
C PHE A 23 -2.91 -22.21 6.95
N ILE A 24 -3.65 -21.79 5.93
CA ILE A 24 -5.10 -21.68 5.94
C ILE A 24 -5.66 -22.72 4.97
N PRO A 25 -6.42 -23.72 5.42
CA PRO A 25 -7.08 -24.67 4.51
C PRO A 25 -8.01 -23.95 3.53
N LYS A 26 -7.93 -24.30 2.25
CA LYS A 26 -8.84 -23.75 1.22
C LYS A 26 -10.25 -24.36 1.27
N SER A 27 -10.36 -25.55 1.83
CA SER A 27 -11.61 -26.30 1.94
C SER A 27 -11.64 -27.12 3.23
N ASP A 28 -12.84 -27.57 3.62
CA ASP A 28 -13.04 -28.39 4.82
C ASP A 28 -12.36 -29.77 4.72
N LYS A 29 -12.06 -30.23 3.49
CA LYS A 29 -11.42 -31.52 3.22
C LYS A 29 -10.00 -31.30 2.71
N VAL A 30 -9.03 -31.42 3.61
CA VAL A 30 -7.61 -31.48 3.26
C VAL A 30 -7.20 -32.92 2.94
N CYS A 31 -6.33 -33.12 1.95
CA CYS A 31 -5.93 -34.46 1.50
C CYS A 31 -5.05 -35.23 2.51
N GLY A 32 -4.58 -34.57 3.57
CA GLY A 32 -3.72 -35.15 4.61
C GLY A 32 -2.30 -35.47 4.17
N ALA A 33 -1.95 -35.27 2.88
CA ALA A 33 -0.61 -35.48 2.37
C ALA A 33 0.35 -34.40 2.94
N PRO A 34 1.53 -34.80 3.45
CA PRO A 34 2.50 -33.86 4.00
C PRO A 34 2.99 -32.91 2.90
N GLY A 35 2.99 -31.60 3.17
CA GLY A 35 3.46 -30.60 2.21
C GLY A 35 2.56 -30.38 0.99
N CYS A 36 1.29 -30.78 1.02
CA CYS A 36 0.35 -30.46 -0.06
C CYS A 36 0.01 -28.95 -0.06
N PHE A 37 0.66 -28.16 -0.89
CA PHE A 37 0.39 -26.72 -1.04
C PHE A 37 -0.84 -26.39 -1.88
N GLU A 38 -1.47 -27.40 -2.49
CA GLU A 38 -2.72 -27.19 -3.23
C GLU A 38 -3.90 -26.99 -2.28
N CYS A 39 -3.93 -27.70 -1.15
CA CYS A 39 -5.00 -27.64 -0.15
C CYS A 39 -4.90 -26.46 0.81
N TYR A 40 -3.78 -25.75 0.86
CA TYR A 40 -3.53 -24.67 1.82
C TYR A 40 -3.10 -23.38 1.13
N ASP A 41 -3.61 -22.26 1.62
CA ASP A 41 -3.02 -20.94 1.38
C ASP A 41 -1.98 -20.64 2.45
N ILE A 42 -0.88 -20.01 2.03
CA ILE A 42 0.20 -19.61 2.92
C ILE A 42 0.11 -18.13 3.17
N TYR A 43 -0.06 -17.78 4.42
CA TYR A 43 -0.15 -16.40 4.88
C TYR A 43 1.13 -15.96 5.57
N CYS A 44 1.64 -14.78 5.24
CA CYS A 44 2.78 -14.16 5.92
C CYS A 44 2.31 -12.95 6.74
N GLN A 45 2.42 -13.03 8.07
CA GLN A 45 2.00 -11.96 8.97
C GLN A 45 2.81 -10.67 8.77
N ARG A 46 4.08 -10.79 8.37
CA ARG A 46 4.93 -9.64 8.05
C ARG A 46 4.45 -8.93 6.79
N CYS A 47 4.04 -9.67 5.76
CA CYS A 47 3.51 -9.08 4.53
C CYS A 47 2.19 -8.36 4.81
N GLU A 48 1.26 -9.01 5.52
CA GLU A 48 0.01 -8.36 5.95
C GLU A 48 0.25 -7.06 6.71
N SER A 49 1.17 -7.08 7.67
CA SER A 49 1.47 -5.90 8.48
C SER A 49 2.06 -4.77 7.63
N LYS A 50 2.86 -5.11 6.61
CA LYS A 50 3.37 -4.14 5.63
C LYS A 50 2.24 -3.59 4.77
N ASP A 51 1.36 -4.43 4.25
CA ASP A 51 0.26 -4.00 3.36
C ASP A 51 -0.71 -3.07 4.10
N ARG A 52 -1.07 -3.41 5.35
CA ARG A 52 -1.84 -2.51 6.22
C ARG A 52 -1.14 -1.17 6.42
N ARG A 53 0.18 -1.21 6.65
CA ARG A 53 0.95 0.02 6.86
C ARG A 53 1.02 0.89 5.60
N ILE A 54 1.17 0.27 4.43
CA ILE A 54 1.15 0.98 3.14
C ILE A 54 -0.19 1.69 2.97
N MET A 55 -1.30 0.97 3.15
CA MET A 55 -2.65 1.54 3.04
C MET A 55 -2.87 2.72 4.00
N GLU A 56 -2.45 2.59 5.27
CA GLU A 56 -2.52 3.71 6.23
C GLU A 56 -1.72 4.94 5.77
N LEU A 57 -0.51 4.72 5.23
CA LEU A 57 0.34 5.80 4.76
C LEU A 57 -0.25 6.47 3.51
N GLU A 58 -0.84 5.70 2.60
CA GLU A 58 -1.54 6.22 1.42
C GLU A 58 -2.75 7.07 1.80
N MET A 59 -3.55 6.63 2.78
CA MET A 59 -4.67 7.43 3.30
C MET A 59 -4.19 8.75 3.88
N ARG A 60 -3.16 8.72 4.74
CA ARG A 60 -2.58 9.94 5.33
C ARG A 60 -1.99 10.86 4.28
N ASN A 61 -1.32 10.31 3.27
CA ASN A 61 -0.76 11.09 2.17
C ASN A 61 -1.87 11.81 1.39
N ASN A 62 -2.94 11.11 1.04
CA ASN A 62 -4.09 11.70 0.36
C ASN A 62 -4.71 12.85 1.17
N ASP A 63 -4.86 12.69 2.48
CA ASP A 63 -5.40 13.74 3.33
C ASP A 63 -4.47 14.96 3.43
N LEU A 64 -3.16 14.74 3.51
CA LEU A 64 -2.17 15.83 3.45
C LEU A 64 -2.22 16.57 2.11
N CYS A 65 -2.38 15.85 0.99
CA CYS A 65 -2.51 16.46 -0.33
C CYS A 65 -3.76 17.35 -0.42
N LYS A 66 -4.92 16.86 0.05
CA LYS A 66 -6.16 17.67 0.10
C LYS A 66 -5.96 18.95 0.92
N ASN A 67 -5.35 18.83 2.11
CA ASN A 67 -5.09 19.98 2.97
C ASN A 67 -4.14 21.00 2.30
N LEU A 68 -3.08 20.53 1.64
CA LEU A 68 -2.18 21.40 0.89
C LEU A 68 -2.92 22.11 -0.26
N THR A 69 -3.75 21.41 -1.02
CA THR A 69 -4.54 22.03 -2.09
C THR A 69 -5.49 23.10 -1.57
N LEU A 70 -6.16 22.86 -0.44
CA LEU A 70 -7.04 23.85 0.20
C LEU A 70 -6.26 25.09 0.64
N LEU A 71 -5.12 24.89 1.32
CA LEU A 71 -4.28 26.00 1.79
C LEU A 71 -3.70 26.81 0.62
N GLN A 72 -3.25 26.13 -0.44
CA GLN A 72 -2.78 26.78 -1.66
C GLN A 72 -3.89 27.64 -2.30
N GLY A 73 -5.11 27.10 -2.42
CA GLY A 73 -6.25 27.85 -2.94
C GLY A 73 -6.57 29.11 -2.11
N GLN A 74 -6.55 28.99 -0.77
CA GLN A 74 -6.75 30.12 0.13
C GLN A 74 -5.65 31.18 0.03
N LEU A 75 -4.39 30.75 -0.07
CA LEU A 75 -3.25 31.65 -0.22
C LEU A 75 -3.35 32.46 -1.52
N PHE A 76 -3.61 31.78 -2.65
CA PHE A 76 -3.72 32.45 -3.94
C PHE A 76 -4.92 33.40 -4.03
N ALA A 77 -6.07 33.02 -3.44
CA ALA A 77 -7.21 33.93 -3.35
C ALA A 77 -6.86 35.21 -2.58
N LYS A 78 -6.13 35.10 -1.46
CA LYS A 78 -5.66 36.27 -0.69
C LYS A 78 -4.66 37.13 -1.47
N ILE A 79 -3.73 36.51 -2.20
CA ILE A 79 -2.77 37.23 -3.04
C ILE A 79 -3.49 38.02 -4.14
N GLN A 80 -4.51 37.42 -4.78
CA GLN A 80 -5.30 38.09 -5.82
C GLN A 80 -6.07 39.29 -5.27
N GLN A 81 -6.69 39.16 -4.10
CA GLN A 81 -7.36 40.28 -3.41
C GLN A 81 -6.40 41.43 -3.07
N HIS A 82 -5.16 41.12 -2.68
CA HIS A 82 -4.12 42.12 -2.42
C HIS A 82 -3.58 42.80 -3.69
N GLN A 83 -3.60 42.13 -4.85
CA GLN A 83 -3.22 42.75 -6.13
C GLN A 83 -4.30 43.70 -6.67
N GLU A 84 -5.58 43.36 -6.51
CA GLU A 84 -6.69 44.21 -6.98
C GLU A 84 -6.87 45.47 -6.13
N SER A 85 -6.52 45.42 -4.84
CA SER A 85 -6.51 46.58 -3.94
C SER A 85 -5.20 47.39 -3.99
N GLY A 86 -4.20 46.93 -4.74
CA GLY A 86 -2.90 47.59 -4.97
C GLY A 86 -2.69 47.95 -6.44
N SER A 87 -3.52 48.83 -6.99
CA SER A 87 -3.31 49.31 -8.36
C SER A 87 -1.99 50.09 -8.48
N SER A 88 -1.20 49.68 -9.47
CA SER A 88 -0.05 50.35 -10.06
C SER A 88 1.32 50.10 -9.40
N ARG A 89 1.94 48.94 -9.73
CA ARG A 89 3.32 48.88 -10.28
C ARG A 89 3.70 47.44 -10.69
N LYS A 90 3.85 47.25 -12.02
CA LYS A 90 4.67 46.24 -12.73
C LYS A 90 4.40 44.76 -12.42
N GLY A 91 3.44 44.19 -13.15
CA GLY A 91 3.28 42.74 -13.27
C GLY A 91 4.22 42.16 -14.32
N GLU A 92 5.22 41.37 -13.89
CA GLU A 92 6.00 40.52 -14.80
C GLU A 92 6.54 39.23 -14.15
N THR A 93 6.40 39.03 -12.83
CA THR A 93 7.08 37.93 -12.12
C THR A 93 6.20 36.73 -11.77
N LEU A 94 4.86 36.85 -11.79
CA LEU A 94 3.98 35.81 -11.24
C LEU A 94 3.75 34.62 -12.18
N SER A 95 3.74 34.86 -13.50
CA SER A 95 3.54 33.82 -14.52
C SER A 95 4.67 32.78 -14.52
N GLN A 96 5.88 33.16 -14.08
CA GLN A 96 7.04 32.26 -14.02
C GLN A 96 6.97 31.27 -12.84
N LEU A 97 6.34 31.65 -11.71
CA LEU A 97 6.16 30.75 -10.57
C LEU A 97 5.14 29.63 -10.86
N HIS A 98 4.08 29.95 -11.59
CA HIS A 98 3.03 28.99 -11.95
C HIS A 98 3.56 27.87 -12.87
N THR A 99 4.46 28.19 -13.80
CA THR A 99 5.13 27.19 -14.66
C THR A 99 6.11 26.32 -13.88
N SER A 100 6.88 26.92 -12.95
CA SER A 100 7.89 26.20 -12.16
C SER A 100 7.30 25.16 -11.19
N MET A 101 6.15 25.45 -10.57
CA MET A 101 5.50 24.53 -9.63
C MET A 101 4.82 23.34 -10.34
N ARG A 102 4.22 23.54 -11.52
CA ARG A 102 3.66 22.44 -12.33
C ARG A 102 4.73 21.46 -12.82
N SER A 103 5.91 21.96 -13.22
CA SER A 103 7.04 21.12 -13.63
C SER A 103 7.66 20.31 -12.48
N SER A 104 7.40 20.66 -11.22
CA SER A 104 7.90 19.93 -10.06
C SER A 104 7.00 18.76 -9.66
N MET A 105 5.69 18.86 -9.90
CA MET A 105 4.72 17.78 -9.62
C MET A 105 4.80 16.62 -10.64
N LEU A 106 5.19 16.89 -11.89
CA LEU A 106 5.34 15.86 -12.94
C LEU A 106 6.64 15.03 -12.82
N ARG A 107 7.55 15.39 -11.91
CA ARG A 107 8.83 14.69 -11.73
C ARG A 107 8.85 13.65 -10.59
N ASN A 108 7.78 13.56 -9.82
CA ASN A 108 7.68 12.66 -8.66
C ASN A 108 6.67 11.51 -8.87
N THR A 109 6.49 11.03 -10.10
CA THR A 109 5.93 9.69 -10.31
C THR A 109 7.02 8.66 -10.06
N PRO A 110 6.94 7.80 -9.02
CA PRO A 110 7.87 6.69 -8.89
C PRO A 110 7.66 5.76 -10.09
N SER A 111 8.70 5.57 -10.91
CA SER A 111 8.73 4.54 -11.94
C SER A 111 8.47 3.19 -11.27
N THR A 112 7.28 2.63 -11.49
CA THR A 112 7.01 1.22 -11.30
C THR A 112 7.72 0.44 -12.41
N GLU A 113 9.04 0.30 -12.31
CA GLU A 113 9.76 -0.77 -13.00
C GLU A 113 9.72 -2.01 -12.08
N PHE A 114 8.69 -2.83 -12.29
CA PHE A 114 8.70 -4.21 -11.83
C PHE A 114 9.68 -4.99 -12.71
N ARG A 115 10.67 -5.64 -12.07
CA ARG A 115 11.54 -6.64 -12.69
C ARG A 115 11.38 -7.96 -11.95
#